data_AF-A0AAQ4FK28-F1
#
_entry.id   AF-A0AAQ4FK28-F1
#
_cell.length_a   1.000
_cell.length_b   1.000
_cell.length_c   1.000
_cell.angle_alpha   90.00
_cell.angle_beta   90.00
_cell.angle_gamma   90.00
#
_symmetry.space_group_name_H-M   'P 1'
#
loop_
_entity.id
_entity.type
_entity.pdbx_description
1 polymer ?
#
loop_
_entity_poly.entity_id
_entity_poly.type
_entity_poly.pdbx_seq_one_letter_code
_entity_poly.pdbx_strand_id
1 'polypeptide(L)'
;MHGVYRFLVAAVAAIAASESPGSCRKLHDVRLPDEHMGPFFRNNPDAARRCQEDASCPFKHRINGTSCWGYEVDCLVRDRYSPTKCPEDSAGWASNKQQQEELFLNQGDFGFIRERKKTLSILCRPHVPGASLLECVRHMELCRAKNIRLDFQRLLHMNGPVKHYH
;
A
#
# COMPACT_ATOMS: atom_id res chain seq x y z
N MET A 1 -63.34 39.37 -6.80
CA MET A 1 -62.21 38.91 -7.63
C MET A 1 -60.95 38.90 -6.78
N HIS A 2 -60.31 37.72 -6.69
CA HIS A 2 -58.93 37.38 -6.31
C HIS A 2 -58.20 38.32 -5.32
N GLY A 3 -57.85 37.90 -4.10
CA GLY A 3 -57.17 36.65 -3.76
C GLY A 3 -55.67 36.77 -4.01
N VAL A 4 -54.88 36.59 -2.94
CA VAL A 4 -53.63 35.81 -2.85
C VAL A 4 -52.65 36.50 -1.89
N TYR A 5 -52.64 35.97 -0.66
CA TYR A 5 -51.51 35.99 0.26
C TYR A 5 -50.29 35.40 -0.46
N ARG A 6 -49.17 36.13 -0.54
CA ARG A 6 -47.86 35.55 -0.87
C ARG A 6 -47.00 35.52 0.39
N PHE A 7 -46.96 34.34 0.98
CA PHE A 7 -45.98 33.95 1.98
C PHE A 7 -44.58 34.04 1.37
N LEU A 8 -43.72 34.90 1.92
CA LEU A 8 -42.29 34.85 1.68
C LEU A 8 -41.73 33.72 2.55
N VAL A 9 -41.39 32.61 1.91
CA VAL A 9 -40.71 31.47 2.52
C VAL A 9 -39.31 31.92 2.94
N ALA A 10 -39.04 31.92 4.24
CA ALA A 10 -37.70 32.15 4.78
C ALA A 10 -36.81 30.96 4.38
N ALA A 11 -35.81 31.21 3.54
CA ALA A 11 -34.76 30.25 3.25
C ALA A 11 -33.85 30.13 4.49
N VAL A 12 -34.04 29.08 5.27
CA VAL A 12 -33.08 28.69 6.32
C VAL A 12 -31.89 28.06 5.60
N ALA A 13 -30.82 28.84 5.42
CA ALA A 13 -29.53 28.31 5.01
C ALA A 13 -28.97 27.47 6.18
N ALA A 14 -29.06 26.15 6.07
CA ALA A 14 -28.35 25.25 6.95
C ALA A 14 -26.84 25.35 6.65
N ILE A 15 -26.12 26.09 7.48
CA ILE A 15 -24.65 26.04 7.50
C ILE A 15 -24.28 24.70 8.11
N ALA A 16 -23.90 23.73 7.27
CA ALA A 16 -23.27 22.52 7.75
C ALA A 16 -21.89 22.89 8.32
N ALA A 17 -21.73 22.71 9.63
CA ALA A 17 -20.45 22.79 10.30
C ALA A 17 -19.46 21.84 9.63
N SER A 18 -18.29 22.34 9.21
CA SER A 18 -17.16 21.48 8.83
C SER A 18 -15.92 21.86 9.65
N GLU A 19 -15.92 21.40 10.89
CA GLU A 19 -14.68 21.05 11.56
C GLU A 19 -14.70 19.53 11.76
N SER A 20 -13.73 18.80 11.21
CA SER A 20 -13.43 17.46 11.71
C SER A 20 -11.92 17.31 11.96
N PRO A 21 -11.50 17.39 13.23
CA PRO A 21 -10.18 16.91 13.62
C PRO A 21 -10.24 15.39 13.61
N GLY A 22 -9.55 14.77 12.66
CA GLY A 22 -9.44 13.30 12.55
C GLY A 22 -10.31 12.68 11.46
N SER A 23 -10.19 13.17 10.22
CA SER A 23 -10.68 12.41 9.06
C SER A 23 -9.91 11.09 8.96
N CYS A 24 -10.60 9.97 9.20
CA CYS A 24 -10.09 8.65 8.86
C CYS A 24 -9.84 8.62 7.35
N ARG A 25 -8.56 8.64 6.94
CA ARG A 25 -8.20 8.50 5.53
C ARG A 25 -8.82 7.22 4.97
N LYS A 26 -9.38 7.31 3.76
CA LYS A 26 -9.91 6.16 3.05
C LYS A 26 -8.77 5.18 2.78
N LEU A 27 -9.02 3.87 2.79
CA LEU A 27 -7.95 2.87 2.58
C LEU A 27 -7.25 3.00 1.22
N HIS A 28 -7.94 3.55 0.22
CA HIS A 28 -7.39 3.78 -1.12
C HIS A 28 -6.81 5.19 -1.29
N ASP A 29 -6.88 6.06 -0.27
CA ASP A 29 -6.29 7.40 -0.26
C ASP A 29 -4.79 7.32 0.07
N VAL A 30 -4.05 6.70 -0.84
CA VAL A 30 -2.60 6.56 -0.79
C VAL A 30 -1.96 7.50 -1.81
N ARG A 31 -0.83 8.10 -1.44
CA ARG A 31 -0.06 8.95 -2.35
C ARG A 31 0.83 8.09 -3.25
N LEU A 32 0.22 7.47 -4.26
CA LEU A 32 0.91 6.68 -5.27
C LEU A 32 0.61 7.23 -6.68
N PRO A 33 1.55 7.12 -7.63
CA PRO A 33 1.27 7.29 -9.05
C PRO A 33 0.10 6.40 -9.53
N ASP A 34 -0.67 6.88 -10.50
CA ASP A 34 -1.85 6.17 -11.04
C ASP A 34 -1.49 4.76 -11.58
N GLU A 35 -0.32 4.62 -12.19
CA GLU A 35 0.20 3.35 -12.70
C GLU A 35 0.48 2.30 -11.61
N HIS A 36 0.81 2.75 -10.39
CA HIS A 36 1.05 1.87 -9.24
C HIS A 36 -0.26 1.37 -8.59
N MET A 37 -1.40 2.00 -8.90
CA MET A 37 -2.66 1.68 -8.23
C MET A 37 -3.18 0.29 -8.57
N GLY A 38 -2.90 -0.23 -9.77
CA GLY A 38 -3.27 -1.60 -10.14
C GLY A 38 -2.60 -2.66 -9.25
N PRO A 39 -1.26 -2.74 -9.24
CA PRO A 39 -0.51 -3.61 -8.33
C PRO A 39 -0.83 -3.38 -6.84
N PHE A 40 -1.10 -2.13 -6.46
CA PHE A 40 -1.54 -1.80 -5.10
C PHE A 40 -2.88 -2.48 -4.76
N PHE A 41 -3.91 -2.33 -5.60
CA PHE A 41 -5.22 -2.93 -5.37
C PHE A 41 -5.18 -4.45 -5.37
N ARG A 42 -4.35 -5.05 -6.22
CA ARG A 42 -4.10 -6.50 -6.24
C ARG A 42 -3.62 -7.03 -4.89
N ASN A 43 -2.76 -6.28 -4.20
CA ASN A 43 -2.24 -6.66 -2.88
C ASN A 43 -3.11 -6.18 -1.71
N ASN A 44 -4.09 -5.30 -1.97
CA ASN A 44 -4.94 -4.68 -0.95
C ASN A 44 -6.43 -4.81 -1.35
N PRO A 45 -7.00 -6.03 -1.31
CA PRO A 45 -8.36 -6.27 -1.80
C PRO A 45 -9.42 -5.46 -1.06
N ASP A 46 -9.22 -5.17 0.24
CA ASP A 46 -10.11 -4.29 1.00
C ASP A 46 -10.07 -2.84 0.51
N ALA A 47 -8.90 -2.34 0.14
CA ALA A 47 -8.78 -1.01 -0.46
C ALA A 47 -9.44 -0.97 -1.84
N ALA A 48 -9.27 -2.02 -2.64
CA ALA A 48 -9.91 -2.16 -3.95
C ALA A 48 -11.44 -2.15 -3.83
N ARG A 49 -11.99 -2.98 -2.94
CA ARG A 49 -13.44 -3.04 -2.67
C ARG A 49 -13.99 -1.68 -2.21
N ARG A 50 -13.31 -1.02 -1.27
CA ARG A 50 -13.73 0.32 -0.81
C ARG A 50 -13.64 1.38 -1.91
N CYS A 51 -12.64 1.32 -2.78
CA CYS A 51 -12.57 2.22 -3.94
C CYS A 51 -13.69 1.94 -4.96
N GLN A 52 -14.06 0.68 -5.16
CA GLN A 52 -15.17 0.30 -6.05
C GLN A 52 -16.50 0.90 -5.57
N GLU A 53 -16.77 0.78 -4.27
CA GLU A 53 -18.00 1.27 -3.61
C GLU A 53 -18.05 2.81 -3.54
N ASP A 54 -16.91 3.48 -3.49
CA ASP A 54 -16.81 4.93 -3.35
C ASP A 54 -17.01 5.65 -4.68
N ALA A 55 -18.10 6.43 -4.81
CA ALA A 55 -18.39 7.23 -6.00
C ALA A 55 -17.26 8.20 -6.39
N SER A 56 -16.47 8.67 -5.42
CA SER A 56 -15.40 9.65 -5.60
C SER A 56 -14.01 9.06 -5.84
N CYS A 57 -13.84 7.73 -5.84
CA CYS A 57 -12.52 7.14 -6.03
C CYS A 57 -12.02 7.36 -7.49
N PRO A 58 -10.88 8.04 -7.70
CA PRO A 58 -10.38 8.34 -9.04
C PRO A 58 -9.71 7.14 -9.72
N PHE A 59 -9.49 6.04 -8.99
CA PHE A 59 -8.69 4.90 -9.43
C PHE A 59 -9.52 3.67 -9.82
N LYS A 60 -10.84 3.83 -10.04
CA LYS A 60 -11.73 2.71 -10.39
C LYS A 60 -11.27 1.96 -11.65
N HIS A 61 -10.71 2.66 -12.63
CA HIS A 61 -10.17 2.06 -13.85
C HIS A 61 -8.94 1.17 -13.62
N ARG A 62 -8.29 1.26 -12.45
CA ARG A 62 -7.14 0.44 -12.08
C ARG A 62 -7.54 -0.82 -11.29
N ILE A 63 -8.80 -0.93 -10.87
CA ILE A 63 -9.34 -2.12 -10.20
C ILE A 63 -9.41 -3.27 -11.21
N ASN A 64 -9.18 -4.51 -10.75
CA ASN A 64 -9.19 -5.74 -11.56
C ASN A 64 -8.12 -5.81 -12.67
N GLY A 65 -7.10 -4.94 -12.66
CA GLY A 65 -5.94 -5.08 -13.53
C GLY A 65 -5.15 -6.36 -13.22
N THR A 66 -4.50 -6.94 -14.22
CA THR A 66 -3.60 -8.09 -14.03
C THR A 66 -2.24 -7.68 -13.46
N SER A 67 -1.91 -6.39 -13.51
CA SER A 67 -0.60 -5.87 -13.14
C SER A 67 -0.21 -6.17 -11.69
N CYS A 68 1.04 -6.53 -11.48
CA CYS A 68 1.59 -6.96 -10.21
C CYS A 68 3.02 -6.45 -10.00
N TRP A 69 3.50 -6.44 -8.75
CA TRP A 69 4.85 -5.94 -8.47
C TRP A 69 5.94 -6.90 -8.93
N GLY A 70 5.67 -8.21 -8.94
CA GLY A 70 6.65 -9.23 -9.30
C GLY A 70 7.07 -10.12 -8.14
N TYR A 71 6.75 -9.72 -6.90
CA TYR A 71 7.04 -10.53 -5.71
C TYR A 71 5.93 -11.50 -5.33
N GLU A 72 4.75 -11.36 -5.93
CA GLU A 72 3.61 -12.24 -5.69
C GLU A 72 3.84 -13.60 -6.37
N VAL A 73 3.32 -14.66 -5.76
CA VAL A 73 3.55 -16.05 -6.22
C VAL A 73 2.97 -16.31 -7.61
N ASP A 74 1.85 -15.66 -7.92
CA ASP A 74 1.05 -15.79 -9.14
C ASP A 74 1.27 -14.62 -10.12
N CYS A 75 2.34 -13.84 -9.95
CA CYS A 75 2.67 -12.72 -10.85
C CYS A 75 3.46 -13.21 -12.08
N LEU A 76 2.80 -13.25 -13.23
CA LEU A 76 3.42 -13.64 -14.50
C LEU A 76 4.35 -12.54 -15.01
N VAL A 77 5.39 -12.93 -15.78
CA VAL A 77 6.39 -11.99 -16.32
C VAL A 77 5.74 -10.84 -17.09
N ARG A 78 4.72 -11.15 -17.92
CA ARG A 78 3.99 -10.16 -18.73
C ARG A 78 3.14 -9.18 -17.92
N ASP A 79 2.80 -9.55 -16.68
CA ASP A 79 1.94 -8.78 -15.80
C ASP A 79 2.75 -7.94 -14.79
N ARG A 80 4.08 -8.09 -14.78
CA ARG A 80 4.95 -7.28 -13.91
C ARG A 80 4.88 -5.82 -14.30
N TYR A 81 4.72 -4.97 -13.30
CA TYR A 81 4.72 -3.52 -13.43
C TYR A 81 6.03 -3.01 -14.05
N SER A 82 7.17 -3.54 -13.59
CA SER A 82 8.50 -3.23 -14.10
C SER A 82 9.00 -4.37 -14.99
N PRO A 83 8.93 -4.26 -16.33
CA PRO A 83 9.60 -5.20 -17.21
C PRO A 83 11.11 -4.92 -17.18
N THR A 84 11.87 -5.85 -16.60
CA THR A 84 13.33 -5.76 -16.59
C THR A 84 13.87 -5.86 -18.01
N LYS A 85 14.69 -4.88 -18.43
CA LYS A 85 15.45 -4.94 -19.68
C LYS A 85 16.90 -4.53 -19.39
N CYS A 86 17.83 -5.38 -19.80
CA CYS A 86 19.26 -5.11 -19.68
C CYS A 86 19.83 -4.88 -21.08
N PRO A 87 19.97 -3.62 -21.55
CA PRO A 87 20.47 -3.34 -22.90
C PRO A 87 21.92 -3.81 -23.06
N GLU A 88 22.76 -3.49 -22.08
CA GLU A 88 24.18 -3.80 -22.08
C GLU A 88 24.49 -5.27 -21.76
N ASP A 89 25.67 -5.72 -22.16
CA ASP A 89 26.16 -7.06 -21.83
C ASP A 89 26.45 -7.21 -20.34
N SER A 90 26.31 -8.46 -19.86
CA SER A 90 26.42 -8.81 -18.45
C SER A 90 27.84 -8.71 -17.89
N ALA A 91 28.85 -8.34 -18.68
CA ALA A 91 30.25 -8.24 -18.25
C ALA A 91 30.74 -9.44 -17.40
N GLY A 92 30.21 -10.64 -17.65
CA GLY A 92 30.57 -11.88 -16.97
C GLY A 92 29.79 -12.24 -15.68
N TRP A 93 28.86 -11.42 -15.17
CA TRP A 93 28.04 -11.79 -14.00
C TRP A 93 26.78 -12.59 -14.34
N ALA A 94 26.44 -12.72 -15.63
CA ALA A 94 25.39 -13.60 -16.13
C ALA A 94 25.84 -14.30 -17.43
N SER A 95 25.43 -15.55 -17.62
CA SER A 95 25.80 -16.38 -18.78
C SER A 95 25.03 -16.04 -20.05
N ASN A 96 23.85 -15.43 -19.94
CA ASN A 96 23.04 -14.97 -21.07
C ASN A 96 22.07 -13.85 -20.64
N LYS A 97 21.41 -13.19 -21.61
CA LYS A 97 20.48 -12.06 -21.36
C LYS A 97 19.31 -12.43 -20.46
N GLN A 98 18.71 -13.61 -20.63
CA GLN A 98 17.61 -14.06 -19.78
C GLN A 98 18.06 -14.20 -18.32
N GLN A 99 19.23 -14.79 -18.08
CA GLN A 99 19.80 -14.89 -16.75
C GLN A 99 20.16 -13.52 -16.18
N GLN A 100 20.63 -12.59 -17.01
CA GLN A 100 20.94 -11.21 -16.62
C GLN A 100 19.70 -10.51 -16.07
N GLU A 101 18.58 -10.58 -16.79
CA GLU A 101 17.30 -10.00 -16.38
C GLU A 101 16.76 -10.66 -15.10
N GLU A 102 16.85 -11.99 -15.01
CA GLU A 102 16.39 -12.72 -13.82
C GLU A 102 17.22 -12.39 -12.57
N LEU A 103 18.55 -12.33 -12.70
CA LEU A 103 19.45 -11.96 -11.62
C LEU A 103 19.20 -10.52 -11.17
N PHE A 104 19.05 -9.57 -12.11
CA PHE A 104 18.68 -8.20 -11.76
C PHE A 104 17.37 -8.15 -11.00
N LEU A 105 16.33 -8.83 -11.48
CA LEU A 105 15.04 -8.87 -10.81
C LEU A 105 15.14 -9.41 -9.38
N ASN A 106 15.90 -10.49 -9.19
CA ASN A 106 16.04 -11.17 -7.90
C ASN A 106 16.97 -10.44 -6.91
N GLN A 107 17.84 -9.54 -7.39
CA GLN A 107 18.84 -8.88 -6.55
C GLN A 107 18.58 -7.38 -6.35
N GLY A 108 18.05 -6.69 -7.37
CA GLY A 108 17.94 -5.24 -7.40
C GLY A 108 16.53 -4.68 -7.64
N ASP A 109 15.55 -5.53 -7.97
CA ASP A 109 14.16 -5.12 -8.23
C ASP A 109 13.18 -5.90 -7.33
N PHE A 110 11.87 -5.86 -7.59
CA PHE A 110 10.84 -6.45 -6.75
C PHE A 110 11.02 -7.96 -6.47
N GLY A 111 11.74 -8.71 -7.33
CA GLY A 111 12.08 -10.11 -7.07
C GLY A 111 12.94 -10.28 -5.81
N PHE A 112 13.75 -9.29 -5.44
CA PHE A 112 14.46 -9.27 -4.17
C PHE A 112 13.52 -9.42 -2.97
N ILE A 113 12.39 -8.70 -2.97
CA ILE A 113 11.38 -8.78 -1.90
C ILE A 113 10.81 -10.19 -1.81
N ARG A 114 10.59 -10.86 -2.95
CA ARG A 114 10.14 -12.26 -2.98
C ARG A 114 11.12 -13.18 -2.27
N GLU A 115 12.41 -13.07 -2.59
CA GLU A 115 13.45 -13.89 -1.98
C GLU A 115 13.56 -13.61 -0.48
N ARG A 116 13.46 -12.34 -0.05
CA ARG A 116 13.42 -11.99 1.37
C ARG A 116 12.20 -12.59 2.08
N LYS A 117 11.01 -12.51 1.49
CA LYS A 117 9.78 -13.08 2.05
C LYS A 117 9.85 -14.59 2.29
N LYS A 118 10.59 -15.33 1.46
CA LYS A 118 10.82 -16.79 1.68
C LYS A 118 11.62 -17.08 2.95
N THR A 119 12.39 -16.13 3.44
CA THR A 119 13.24 -16.26 4.64
C THR A 119 12.59 -15.71 5.91
N LEU A 120 11.31 -15.31 5.86
CA LEU A 120 10.58 -14.86 7.03
C LEU A 120 10.49 -15.98 8.07
N SER A 121 10.78 -15.61 9.31
CA SER A 121 10.68 -16.49 10.47
C SER A 121 9.85 -15.82 11.56
N ILE A 122 9.09 -16.61 12.33
CA ILE A 122 8.24 -16.09 13.40
C ILE A 122 9.13 -15.64 14.56
N LEU A 123 9.07 -14.35 14.90
CA LEU A 123 9.69 -13.79 16.10
C LEU A 123 8.72 -13.76 17.28
N CYS A 124 7.47 -13.37 17.03
CA CYS A 124 6.42 -13.35 18.04
C CYS A 124 5.25 -14.20 17.55
N ARG A 125 5.03 -15.36 18.19
CA ARG A 125 3.95 -16.28 17.85
C ARG A 125 2.67 -15.93 18.63
N PRO A 126 1.51 -15.81 17.99
CA PRO A 126 0.25 -15.66 18.69
C PRO A 126 -0.13 -16.96 19.40
N HIS A 127 -0.59 -16.86 20.66
CA HIS A 127 -1.10 -18.00 21.44
C HIS A 127 -2.62 -18.18 21.33
N VAL A 128 -3.33 -17.14 20.89
CA VAL A 128 -4.79 -17.17 20.69
C VAL A 128 -5.14 -16.59 19.32
N PRO A 129 -6.24 -17.03 18.69
CA PRO A 129 -6.74 -16.43 17.46
C PRO A 129 -6.94 -14.92 17.62
N GLY A 130 -6.48 -14.15 16.63
CA GLY A 130 -6.59 -12.69 16.65
C GLY A 130 -5.51 -11.95 17.45
N ALA A 131 -4.64 -12.65 18.19
CA ALA A 131 -3.49 -12.01 18.83
C ALA A 131 -2.45 -11.51 17.80
N SER A 132 -1.48 -10.74 18.29
CA SER A 132 -0.41 -10.16 17.48
C SER A 132 0.55 -11.23 16.95
N LEU A 133 0.98 -11.07 15.69
CA LEU A 133 1.99 -11.88 15.03
C LEU A 133 3.08 -10.96 14.50
N LEU A 134 4.34 -11.34 14.71
CA LEU A 134 5.49 -10.69 14.07
C LEU A 134 6.40 -11.74 13.44
N GLU A 135 6.65 -11.58 12.15
CA GLU A 135 7.59 -12.38 11.37
C GLU A 135 8.62 -11.46 10.75
N CYS A 136 9.89 -11.82 10.81
CA CYS A 136 10.96 -11.04 10.19
C CYS A 136 12.01 -11.94 9.54
N VAL A 137 12.72 -11.37 8.58
CA VAL A 137 13.95 -11.96 8.04
C VAL A 137 15.09 -11.75 9.05
N ARG A 138 16.24 -12.43 8.82
CA ARG A 138 17.44 -12.19 9.63
C ARG A 138 17.80 -10.70 9.63
N HIS A 139 18.21 -10.19 10.79
CA HIS A 139 18.53 -8.76 11.00
C HIS A 139 17.36 -7.79 10.81
N MET A 140 16.11 -8.26 10.72
CA MET A 140 14.89 -7.43 10.68
C MET A 140 14.82 -6.42 9.51
N GLU A 141 15.55 -6.66 8.42
CA GLU A 141 15.51 -5.81 7.21
C GLU A 141 14.11 -5.74 6.58
N LEU A 142 13.30 -6.78 6.80
CA LEU A 142 11.92 -6.89 6.36
C LEU A 142 11.11 -7.65 7.41
N CYS A 143 9.97 -7.07 7.80
CA CYS A 143 9.05 -7.66 8.76
C CYS A 143 7.61 -7.64 8.23
N ARG A 144 6.85 -8.68 8.59
CA ARG A 144 5.41 -8.80 8.40
C ARG A 144 4.74 -8.89 9.77
N ALA A 145 3.76 -8.03 9.99
CA ALA A 145 3.03 -7.93 11.24
C ALA A 145 1.53 -8.14 11.03
N LYS A 146 0.86 -8.72 12.03
CA LYS A 146 -0.61 -8.70 12.13
C LYS A 146 -1.03 -8.28 13.52
N ASN A 147 -2.07 -7.46 13.62
CA ASN A 147 -2.66 -7.00 14.88
C ASN A 147 -1.62 -6.34 15.80
N ILE A 148 -0.71 -5.55 15.22
CA ILE A 148 0.27 -4.75 15.97
C ILE A 148 -0.20 -3.30 15.98
N ARG A 149 -0.21 -2.70 17.17
CA ARG A 149 -0.37 -1.26 17.36
C ARG A 149 1.00 -0.66 17.65
N LEU A 150 1.39 0.35 16.87
CA LEU A 150 2.54 1.19 17.16
C LEU A 150 2.03 2.51 17.72
N ASP A 151 2.42 2.83 18.96
CA ASP A 151 2.05 4.08 19.61
C ASP A 151 3.21 5.07 19.57
N PHE A 152 3.05 6.11 18.74
CA PHE A 152 4.05 7.15 18.52
C PHE A 152 3.76 8.44 19.30
N GLN A 153 2.72 8.49 20.15
CA GLN A 153 2.36 9.73 20.87
C GLN A 153 3.53 10.26 21.69
N ARG A 154 4.32 9.36 22.28
CA ARG A 154 5.49 9.72 23.07
C ARG A 154 6.55 10.47 22.27
N LEU A 155 6.64 10.25 20.95
CA LEU A 155 7.59 10.96 20.08
C LEU A 155 7.24 12.45 19.93
N LEU A 156 5.96 12.83 20.09
CA LEU A 156 5.52 14.22 19.97
C LEU A 156 5.99 15.11 21.12
N HIS A 157 6.28 14.49 22.27
CA HIS A 157 6.70 15.17 23.50
C HIS A 157 8.16 14.88 23.84
N MET A 158 8.88 14.19 22.96
CA MET A 158 10.30 13.92 23.14
C MET A 158 11.11 15.18 22.85
N ASN A 159 11.76 15.70 23.90
CA ASN A 159 12.72 16.79 23.78
C ASN A 159 14.11 16.24 23.51
N GLY A 160 14.73 16.65 22.40
CA GLY A 160 16.09 16.28 22.04
C GLY A 160 16.20 15.09 21.06
N PRO A 161 17.38 14.90 20.45
CA PRO A 161 17.60 13.85 19.45
C PRO A 161 17.51 12.45 20.08
N VAL A 162 16.87 11.53 19.35
CA VAL A 162 16.86 10.10 19.68
C VAL A 162 18.29 9.58 19.56
N LYS A 163 18.90 9.22 20.69
CA LYS A 163 20.20 8.54 20.69
C LYS A 163 19.99 7.10 20.25
N HIS A 164 20.51 6.75 19.08
CA HIS A 164 20.68 5.37 18.67
C HIS A 164 21.97 4.85 19.30
N TYR A 165 21.86 3.85 20.18
CA TYR A 165 23.01 3.10 20.65
C TYR A 165 23.26 1.98 19.63
N HIS A 166 24.44 2.03 19.00
CA HIS A 166 24.95 0.99 18.11
C HIS A 166 25.47 -0.20 18.92
#